data_AF-A0A3B4XAQ0-F1
#
_entry.id   AF-A0A3B4XAQ0-F1
#
_cell.length_a   1.000
_cell.length_b   1.000
_cell.length_c   1.000
_cell.angle_alpha   90.00
_cell.angle_beta   90.00
_cell.angle_gamma   90.00
#
_symmetry.space_group_name_H-M   'P 1'
#
loop_
_entity.id
_entity.type
_entity.pdbx_description
1 polymer ?
#
loop_
_entity_poly.entity_id
_entity_poly.type
_entity_poly.pdbx_seq_one_letter_code
_entity_poly.pdbx_strand_id
1 'polypeptide(L)'
;MHVHARHRCTRACSPAHACTMVCDFAAGTNEAEGGGEAGGVGDVTKQLELQTLEDKEREEDGEEVKGQTDPPSVPICELYPNGDFPKGEECEYPPSKDGRSAAWRITSEEKRALDRANEEMWSDFRQAAEAHRQVRSYVRSWIKPGMAMIDICEKLEDCSRRLIKENGLKAGLAFPTGCSINHCAAHYTPNAGDPTVLRYDDVCKIDFGTHINGRIIDCAFTVTFNPKYDGLLEAVRDATNTGIRFAGIDVRLCDVGETIQEVMESYEVEIDGKTYQVKPIRNLNGHSIGQYRIHSGKTVPIVKGGEAVRMEEGEAYAIETFGSTGRGAVHDDMECSHYMKNFNVGHVPIRLPRAKHLLNVINENFGTLAFCRRWLDRLGESKYLMALKNLCDLGIIDPYPPLCDIKGSYTAQYEHTILLRPTYKEVVSRGDDY
;
A
#
# COMPACT_ATOMS: atom_id res chain seq x y z
N MET A 1 -32.27 -22.77 58.86
CA MET A 1 -33.69 -23.00 58.50
C MET A 1 -34.18 -21.81 57.70
N HIS A 2 -34.92 -22.08 56.61
CA HIS A 2 -35.52 -21.14 55.62
C HIS A 2 -34.49 -20.50 54.67
N VAL A 3 -34.24 -20.92 53.41
CA VAL A 3 -35.06 -21.32 52.23
C VAL A 3 -35.86 -20.18 51.61
N HIS A 4 -35.39 -19.66 50.46
CA HIS A 4 -36.15 -19.35 49.23
C HIS A 4 -35.13 -19.03 48.11
N ALA A 5 -34.88 -19.95 47.18
CA ALA A 5 -35.63 -20.27 45.95
C ALA A 5 -35.24 -19.36 44.77
N ARG A 6 -34.31 -19.88 43.94
CA ARG A 6 -33.97 -19.38 42.61
C ARG A 6 -35.06 -19.81 41.61
N HIS A 7 -35.42 -18.95 40.67
CA HIS A 7 -36.16 -19.37 39.47
C HIS A 7 -35.28 -19.18 38.24
N ARG A 8 -34.95 -20.32 37.62
CA ARG A 8 -34.59 -20.43 36.20
C ARG A 8 -35.89 -20.52 35.41
N CYS A 9 -36.01 -19.79 34.31
CA CYS A 9 -36.95 -20.13 33.26
C CYS A 9 -36.19 -20.19 31.94
N THR A 10 -36.19 -21.38 31.35
CA THR A 10 -35.80 -21.67 29.97
C THR A 10 -37.04 -21.54 29.07
N ARG A 11 -36.87 -21.04 27.83
CA ARG A 11 -37.40 -21.64 26.59
C ARG A 11 -37.03 -20.83 25.35
N ALA A 12 -36.94 -21.57 24.24
CA ALA A 12 -36.35 -21.23 22.96
C ALA A 12 -37.40 -20.90 21.87
N CYS A 13 -36.88 -20.33 20.77
CA CYS A 13 -37.35 -20.30 19.37
C CYS A 13 -38.46 -19.33 18.90
N SER A 14 -38.01 -18.25 18.23
CA SER A 14 -38.24 -17.75 16.84
C SER A 14 -39.63 -17.71 16.17
N PRO A 15 -39.81 -16.98 15.03
CA PRO A 15 -39.47 -15.57 14.73
C PRO A 15 -40.61 -14.82 13.97
N ALA A 16 -40.40 -13.53 13.70
CA ALA A 16 -41.03 -12.64 12.71
C ALA A 16 -41.70 -11.41 13.36
N HIS A 17 -41.20 -10.22 13.01
CA HIS A 17 -41.98 -9.13 12.40
C HIS A 17 -41.04 -7.95 12.14
N ALA A 18 -41.04 -7.48 10.89
CA ALA A 18 -40.38 -6.27 10.44
C ALA A 18 -41.00 -5.05 11.14
N CYS A 19 -40.17 -4.10 11.56
CA CYS A 19 -40.61 -2.83 12.11
C CYS A 19 -40.26 -1.73 11.11
N THR A 20 -41.26 -1.30 10.34
CA THR A 20 -41.19 -0.14 9.45
C THR A 20 -41.54 1.11 10.27
N MET A 21 -40.62 2.08 10.33
CA MET A 21 -40.91 3.41 10.86
C MET A 21 -41.83 4.15 9.88
N VAL A 22 -42.99 4.59 10.38
CA VAL A 22 -43.90 5.51 9.71
C VAL A 22 -43.60 6.90 10.27
N CYS A 23 -43.21 7.84 9.40
CA CYS A 23 -43.12 9.26 9.74
C CYS A 23 -44.34 9.96 9.17
N ASP A 24 -45.22 10.45 10.05
CA ASP A 24 -46.32 11.35 9.73
C ASP A 24 -45.79 12.72 9.31
N PHE A 25 -46.20 13.21 8.13
CA PHE A 25 -46.09 14.62 7.76
C PHE A 25 -47.49 15.20 7.55
N ALA A 26 -47.80 16.21 8.35
CA ALA A 26 -49.07 16.93 8.36
C ALA A 26 -49.25 17.77 7.09
N ALA A 27 -50.43 17.66 6.48
CA ALA A 27 -50.88 18.50 5.38
C ALA A 27 -51.36 19.86 5.92
N GLY A 28 -50.72 20.94 5.47
CA GLY A 28 -51.21 22.31 5.62
C GLY A 28 -51.80 22.80 4.31
N THR A 29 -53.11 23.07 4.31
CA THR A 29 -53.85 23.74 3.24
C THR A 29 -53.56 25.24 3.23
N ASN A 30 -53.34 25.82 2.05
CA ASN A 30 -53.69 27.22 1.78
C ASN A 30 -54.08 27.36 0.31
N GLU A 31 -55.32 27.82 0.10
CA GLU A 31 -55.84 28.29 -1.18
C GLU A 31 -55.31 29.70 -1.48
N ALA A 32 -54.93 29.95 -2.74
CA ALA A 32 -55.02 31.27 -3.36
C ALA A 32 -55.06 31.11 -4.90
N GLU A 33 -55.94 31.89 -5.51
CA GLU A 33 -56.45 31.82 -6.87
C GLU A 33 -55.45 32.26 -7.97
N GLY A 34 -55.60 31.64 -9.15
CA GLY A 34 -55.82 32.33 -10.43
C GLY A 34 -54.69 33.16 -11.07
N GLY A 35 -54.19 32.69 -12.22
CA GLY A 35 -53.51 33.53 -13.21
C GLY A 35 -52.65 32.73 -14.19
N GLY A 36 -53.24 32.29 -15.30
CA GLY A 36 -52.48 31.66 -16.39
C GLY A 36 -51.83 32.70 -17.29
N GLU A 37 -50.54 32.53 -17.58
CA GLU A 37 -49.90 33.05 -18.79
C GLU A 37 -49.09 31.93 -19.44
N ALA A 38 -49.37 31.68 -20.71
CA ALA A 38 -48.68 30.70 -21.53
C ALA A 38 -47.26 31.22 -21.84
N GLY A 39 -46.26 30.66 -21.17
CA GLY A 39 -44.85 30.82 -21.55
C GLY A 39 -44.63 30.24 -22.95
N GLY A 40 -44.44 31.12 -23.93
CA GLY A 40 -44.29 30.75 -25.33
C GLY A 40 -43.03 29.93 -25.58
N VAL A 41 -43.10 29.04 -26.57
CA VAL A 41 -42.01 28.20 -27.08
C VAL A 41 -40.70 28.97 -27.32
N GLY A 42 -40.78 30.30 -27.53
CA GLY A 42 -39.63 31.21 -27.70
C GLY A 42 -38.77 31.46 -26.46
N ASP A 43 -39.27 31.24 -25.24
CA ASP A 43 -38.51 31.47 -24.00
C ASP A 43 -37.66 30.22 -23.64
N VAL A 44 -38.17 29.04 -23.97
CA VAL A 44 -37.47 27.76 -23.83
C VAL A 44 -36.33 27.64 -24.86
N THR A 45 -36.54 28.09 -26.09
CA THR A 45 -35.46 28.13 -27.11
C THR A 45 -34.36 29.11 -26.76
N LYS A 46 -34.67 30.26 -26.16
CA LYS A 46 -33.63 31.19 -25.69
C LYS A 46 -32.82 30.64 -24.52
N GLN A 47 -33.45 29.92 -23.59
CA GLN A 47 -32.73 29.23 -22.53
C GLN A 47 -31.84 28.13 -23.07
N LEU A 48 -32.31 27.32 -24.04
CA LEU A 48 -31.51 26.29 -24.70
C LEU A 48 -30.34 26.87 -25.52
N GLU A 49 -30.53 28.03 -26.17
CA GLU A 49 -29.47 28.74 -26.90
C GLU A 49 -28.43 29.35 -25.95
N LEU A 50 -28.86 29.91 -24.81
CA LEU A 50 -27.93 30.38 -23.76
C LEU A 50 -27.15 29.23 -23.14
N GLN A 51 -27.80 28.09 -22.88
CA GLN A 51 -27.15 26.90 -22.33
C GLN A 51 -26.17 26.27 -23.31
N THR A 52 -26.49 26.26 -24.62
CA THR A 52 -25.56 25.78 -25.65
C THR A 52 -24.43 26.77 -25.96
N LEU A 53 -24.60 28.06 -25.68
CA LEU A 53 -23.52 29.05 -25.74
C LEU A 53 -22.62 28.96 -24.50
N GLU A 54 -23.18 28.77 -23.30
CA GLU A 54 -22.41 28.49 -22.07
C GLU A 54 -21.66 27.15 -22.15
N ASP A 55 -22.27 26.11 -22.72
CA ASP A 55 -21.61 24.81 -22.95
C ASP A 55 -20.52 24.91 -24.03
N LYS A 56 -20.70 25.78 -25.05
CA LYS A 56 -19.66 26.08 -26.05
C LYS A 56 -18.53 26.94 -25.51
N GLU A 57 -18.81 27.91 -24.66
CA GLU A 57 -17.78 28.68 -23.96
C GLU A 57 -17.00 27.79 -22.98
N ARG A 58 -17.65 26.77 -22.37
CA ARG A 58 -16.98 25.71 -21.61
C ARG A 58 -16.14 24.75 -22.46
N GLU A 59 -16.52 24.51 -23.71
CA GLU A 59 -15.72 23.73 -24.67
C GLU A 59 -14.58 24.55 -25.29
N GLU A 60 -14.72 25.88 -25.41
CA GLU A 60 -13.68 26.80 -25.91
C GLU A 60 -12.66 27.20 -24.83
N ASP A 61 -13.05 27.26 -23.56
CA ASP A 61 -12.14 27.24 -22.39
C ASP A 61 -11.72 25.80 -22.06
N GLY A 62 -11.23 25.07 -23.07
CA GLY A 62 -10.52 23.83 -22.85
C GLY A 62 -9.33 24.11 -21.93
N GLU A 63 -9.51 23.86 -20.62
CA GLU A 63 -8.39 23.74 -19.70
C GLU A 63 -7.45 22.72 -20.33
N GLU A 64 -6.31 23.20 -20.85
CA GLU A 64 -5.19 22.35 -21.21
C GLU A 64 -5.02 21.37 -20.05
N VAL A 65 -5.29 20.08 -20.29
CA VAL A 65 -5.03 19.02 -19.31
C VAL A 65 -3.54 19.11 -19.03
N LYS A 66 -3.18 19.77 -17.92
CA LYS A 66 -1.79 20.02 -17.55
C LYS A 66 -1.17 18.67 -17.30
N GLY A 67 -0.39 18.19 -18.27
CA GLY A 67 0.41 16.99 -18.11
C GLY A 67 1.37 17.16 -16.93
N GLN A 68 1.93 16.03 -16.47
CA GLN A 68 2.96 16.08 -15.44
C GLN A 68 4.17 16.90 -15.91
N THR A 69 4.82 17.62 -15.00
CA THR A 69 6.04 18.38 -15.28
C THR A 69 7.30 17.50 -15.21
N ASP A 70 8.42 18.00 -15.71
CA ASP A 70 9.75 17.40 -15.51
C ASP A 70 10.69 18.41 -14.82
N PRO A 71 11.07 18.21 -13.54
CA PRO A 71 10.73 17.08 -12.67
C PRO A 71 9.25 17.06 -12.23
N PRO A 72 8.69 15.92 -11.79
CA PRO A 72 7.29 15.81 -11.39
C PRO A 72 6.92 16.76 -10.25
N SER A 73 5.85 17.54 -10.46
CA SER A 73 5.41 18.55 -9.50
C SER A 73 3.91 18.68 -9.31
N VAL A 74 3.11 18.22 -10.26
CA VAL A 74 1.64 18.32 -10.20
C VAL A 74 1.09 17.14 -9.38
N PRO A 75 0.33 17.37 -8.30
CA PRO A 75 -0.32 16.30 -7.55
C PRO A 75 -1.20 15.41 -8.41
N ILE A 76 -1.26 14.12 -8.10
CA ILE A 76 -2.04 13.15 -8.89
C ILE A 76 -3.52 13.53 -8.96
N CYS A 77 -4.11 14.00 -7.87
CA CYS A 77 -5.51 14.44 -7.86
C CYS A 77 -5.80 15.62 -8.80
N GLU A 78 -4.78 16.41 -9.16
CA GLU A 78 -4.93 17.54 -10.09
C GLU A 78 -4.76 17.10 -11.55
N LEU A 79 -4.08 15.97 -11.80
CA LEU A 79 -4.02 15.33 -13.12
C LEU A 79 -5.33 14.61 -13.48
N TYR A 80 -6.10 14.19 -12.47
CA TYR A 80 -7.37 13.47 -12.61
C TYR A 80 -8.48 14.22 -11.86
N PRO A 81 -8.95 15.38 -12.34
CA PRO A 81 -9.91 16.23 -11.61
C PRO A 81 -11.27 15.55 -11.35
N ASN A 82 -11.62 14.54 -12.15
CA ASN A 82 -12.85 13.77 -11.98
C ASN A 82 -12.73 12.66 -10.90
N GLY A 83 -11.53 12.42 -10.34
CA GLY A 83 -11.27 11.31 -9.42
C GLY A 83 -11.14 9.94 -10.11
N ASP A 84 -11.12 9.90 -11.44
CA ASP A 84 -10.97 8.68 -12.24
C ASP A 84 -9.50 8.29 -12.38
N PHE A 85 -8.91 7.79 -11.29
CA PHE A 85 -7.51 7.37 -11.29
C PHE A 85 -7.28 6.09 -12.11
N PRO A 86 -6.12 5.94 -12.79
CA PRO A 86 -5.84 4.79 -13.63
C PRO A 86 -5.87 3.48 -12.84
N LYS A 87 -6.58 2.49 -13.38
CA LYS A 87 -6.54 1.12 -12.86
C LYS A 87 -5.15 0.50 -13.07
N GLY A 88 -4.79 -0.45 -12.22
CA GLY A 88 -3.64 -1.31 -12.48
C GLY A 88 -3.94 -2.40 -13.51
N GLU A 89 -3.04 -3.38 -13.60
CA GLU A 89 -3.24 -4.56 -14.46
C GLU A 89 -4.37 -5.44 -13.92
N GLU A 90 -5.41 -5.64 -14.73
CA GLU A 90 -6.57 -6.47 -14.38
C GLU A 90 -6.34 -7.91 -14.85
N CYS A 91 -6.41 -8.88 -13.94
CA CYS A 91 -6.17 -10.29 -14.22
C CYS A 91 -7.38 -11.15 -13.84
N GLU A 92 -7.72 -12.13 -14.68
CA GLU A 92 -8.57 -13.24 -14.23
C GLU A 92 -7.89 -13.97 -13.07
N TYR A 93 -8.68 -14.42 -12.09
CA TYR A 93 -8.16 -15.26 -11.02
C TYR A 93 -7.64 -16.61 -11.55
N PRO A 94 -6.63 -17.20 -10.90
CA PRO A 94 -6.14 -18.52 -11.31
C PRO A 94 -7.27 -19.56 -11.22
N PRO A 95 -7.25 -20.58 -12.11
CA PRO A 95 -8.23 -21.65 -12.05
C PRO A 95 -8.13 -22.40 -10.71
N SER A 96 -9.25 -22.88 -10.22
CA SER A 96 -9.28 -23.73 -9.03
C SER A 96 -8.58 -25.07 -9.27
N LYS A 97 -8.32 -25.83 -8.20
CA LYS A 97 -7.64 -27.15 -8.31
C LYS A 97 -8.39 -28.17 -9.16
N ASP A 98 -9.71 -28.04 -9.28
CA ASP A 98 -10.55 -28.87 -10.17
C ASP A 98 -10.65 -28.31 -11.60
N GLY A 99 -9.86 -27.29 -11.94
CA GLY A 99 -9.71 -26.72 -13.28
C GLY A 99 -10.80 -25.73 -13.68
N ARG A 100 -11.69 -25.32 -12.76
CA ARG A 100 -12.73 -24.34 -13.09
C ARG A 100 -12.11 -22.95 -13.21
N SER A 101 -12.43 -22.29 -14.32
CA SER A 101 -12.09 -20.88 -14.56
C SER A 101 -12.88 -19.96 -13.63
N ALA A 102 -12.30 -18.79 -13.35
CA ALA A 102 -12.91 -17.74 -12.55
C ALA A 102 -13.59 -16.66 -13.41
N ALA A 103 -13.65 -16.81 -14.73
CA ALA A 103 -14.27 -15.88 -15.66
C ALA A 103 -15.74 -15.55 -15.32
N TRP A 104 -16.43 -16.45 -14.61
CA TRP A 104 -17.80 -16.21 -14.12
C TRP A 104 -17.90 -14.99 -13.18
N ARG A 105 -16.82 -14.64 -12.47
CA ARG A 105 -16.78 -13.47 -11.57
C ARG A 105 -16.92 -12.16 -12.33
N ILE A 106 -16.41 -12.10 -13.57
CA ILE A 106 -16.41 -10.90 -14.42
C ILE A 106 -17.83 -10.53 -14.85
N THR A 107 -18.70 -11.52 -15.07
CA THR A 107 -20.07 -11.33 -15.56
C THR A 107 -21.15 -11.49 -14.49
N SER A 108 -20.79 -12.00 -13.30
CA SER A 108 -21.72 -12.13 -12.18
C SER A 108 -22.20 -10.76 -11.69
N GLU A 109 -23.52 -10.53 -11.75
CA GLU A 109 -24.15 -9.28 -11.30
C GLU A 109 -23.96 -9.04 -9.80
N GLU A 110 -23.98 -10.09 -8.99
CA GLU A 110 -23.68 -10.01 -7.55
C GLU A 110 -22.25 -9.49 -7.34
N LYS A 111 -21.26 -10.07 -8.03
CA LYS A 111 -19.86 -9.67 -7.88
C LYS A 111 -19.61 -8.27 -8.39
N ARG A 112 -20.21 -7.87 -9.51
CA ARG A 112 -20.16 -6.49 -10.01
C ARG A 112 -20.78 -5.49 -9.04
N ALA A 113 -21.89 -5.83 -8.40
CA ALA A 113 -22.52 -4.97 -7.39
C ALA A 113 -21.62 -4.81 -6.15
N LEU A 114 -21.03 -5.89 -5.65
CA LEU A 114 -20.07 -5.85 -4.53
C LEU A 114 -18.81 -5.06 -4.88
N ASP A 115 -18.33 -5.18 -6.11
CA ASP A 115 -17.14 -4.46 -6.57
C ASP A 115 -17.39 -2.94 -6.61
N ARG A 116 -18.50 -2.52 -7.25
CA ARG A 116 -18.93 -1.12 -7.30
C ARG A 116 -19.17 -0.52 -5.92
N ALA A 117 -19.67 -1.31 -4.97
CA ALA A 117 -19.90 -0.86 -3.60
C ALA A 117 -18.59 -0.47 -2.87
N ASN A 118 -17.43 -0.91 -3.37
CA ASN A 118 -16.12 -0.60 -2.82
C ASN A 118 -15.27 0.31 -3.72
N GLU A 119 -15.88 0.94 -4.75
CA GLU A 119 -15.13 1.69 -5.76
C GLU A 119 -14.32 2.86 -5.19
N GLU A 120 -14.83 3.56 -4.17
CA GLU A 120 -14.08 4.63 -3.49
C GLU A 120 -12.77 4.10 -2.87
N MET A 121 -12.82 2.93 -2.23
CA MET A 121 -11.62 2.30 -1.68
C MET A 121 -10.62 1.92 -2.78
N TRP A 122 -11.09 1.36 -3.90
CA TRP A 122 -10.23 1.01 -5.03
C TRP A 122 -9.61 2.25 -5.68
N SER A 123 -10.38 3.33 -5.78
CA SER A 123 -9.94 4.62 -6.29
C SER A 123 -8.81 5.21 -5.43
N ASP A 124 -8.94 5.16 -4.10
CA ASP A 124 -7.87 5.59 -3.17
C ASP A 124 -6.56 4.81 -3.38
N PHE A 125 -6.62 3.48 -3.57
CA PHE A 125 -5.43 2.68 -3.90
C PHE A 125 -4.83 3.10 -5.24
N ARG A 126 -5.64 3.36 -6.27
CA ARG A 126 -5.17 3.77 -7.60
C ARG A 126 -4.50 5.13 -7.59
N GLN A 127 -5.04 6.11 -6.86
CA GLN A 127 -4.40 7.41 -6.68
C GLN A 127 -3.01 7.25 -6.05
N ALA A 128 -2.92 6.47 -4.96
CA ALA A 128 -1.66 6.19 -4.30
C ALA A 128 -0.68 5.46 -5.23
N ALA A 129 -1.18 4.52 -6.06
CA ALA A 129 -0.36 3.73 -6.98
C ALA A 129 0.18 4.58 -8.13
N GLU A 130 -0.62 5.52 -8.63
CA GLU A 130 -0.19 6.45 -9.67
C GLU A 130 0.89 7.40 -9.14
N ALA A 131 0.76 7.88 -7.90
CA ALA A 131 1.84 8.64 -7.26
C ALA A 131 3.12 7.80 -7.17
N HIS A 132 3.00 6.54 -6.74
CA HIS A 132 4.12 5.62 -6.65
C HIS A 132 4.79 5.39 -8.02
N ARG A 133 4.01 5.16 -9.10
CA ARG A 133 4.50 5.00 -10.48
C ARG A 133 5.32 6.20 -10.94
N GLN A 134 4.80 7.40 -10.75
CA GLN A 134 5.49 8.63 -11.19
C GLN A 134 6.74 8.91 -10.34
N VAL A 135 6.69 8.70 -9.03
CA VAL A 135 7.87 8.84 -8.15
C VAL A 135 8.96 7.86 -8.54
N ARG A 136 8.65 6.56 -8.69
CA ARG A 136 9.69 5.56 -9.00
C ARG A 136 10.29 5.75 -10.39
N SER A 137 9.48 6.13 -11.38
CA SER A 137 9.97 6.50 -12.71
C SER A 137 10.95 7.67 -12.64
N TYR A 138 10.61 8.70 -11.86
CA TYR A 138 11.52 9.81 -11.59
C TYR A 138 12.80 9.37 -10.88
N VAL A 139 12.72 8.55 -9.83
CA VAL A 139 13.90 8.06 -9.08
C VAL A 139 14.88 7.36 -10.02
N ARG A 140 14.38 6.48 -10.90
CA ARG A 140 15.20 5.74 -11.88
C ARG A 140 15.95 6.65 -12.86
N SER A 141 15.49 7.88 -13.10
CA SER A 141 16.15 8.80 -14.03
C SER A 141 17.39 9.49 -13.45
N TRP A 142 17.55 9.51 -12.12
CA TRP A 142 18.65 10.26 -11.48
C TRP A 142 19.44 9.49 -10.41
N ILE A 143 18.91 8.39 -9.86
CA ILE A 143 19.64 7.60 -8.87
C ILE A 143 20.93 7.08 -9.50
N LYS A 144 22.07 7.33 -8.86
CA LYS A 144 23.39 6.99 -9.41
C LYS A 144 24.42 6.82 -8.30
N PRO A 145 25.50 6.05 -8.54
CA PRO A 145 26.61 5.96 -7.62
C PRO A 145 27.20 7.34 -7.31
N GLY A 146 27.70 7.52 -6.09
CA GLY A 146 28.26 8.77 -5.59
C GLY A 146 27.26 9.66 -4.84
N MET A 147 25.96 9.35 -4.88
CA MET A 147 24.96 10.03 -4.05
C MET A 147 24.95 9.45 -2.62
N ALA A 148 24.83 10.32 -1.61
CA ALA A 148 24.59 9.86 -0.25
C ALA A 148 23.20 9.24 -0.15
N MET A 149 23.05 8.20 0.66
CA MET A 149 21.74 7.53 0.83
C MET A 149 20.68 8.51 1.35
N ILE A 150 21.08 9.47 2.18
CA ILE A 150 20.19 10.51 2.72
C ILE A 150 19.63 11.41 1.59
N ASP A 151 20.48 11.83 0.66
CA ASP A 151 20.07 12.67 -0.48
C ASP A 151 19.10 11.92 -1.40
N ILE A 152 19.31 10.61 -1.59
CA ILE A 152 18.42 9.74 -2.37
C ILE A 152 17.05 9.69 -1.70
N CYS A 153 16.99 9.37 -0.40
CA CYS A 153 15.73 9.28 0.34
C CYS A 153 15.01 10.63 0.39
N GLU A 154 15.69 11.72 0.72
CA GLU A 154 15.07 13.04 0.81
C GLU A 154 14.49 13.50 -0.54
N LYS A 155 15.23 13.33 -1.63
CA LYS A 155 14.77 13.68 -2.98
C LYS A 155 13.57 12.84 -3.43
N LEU A 156 13.57 11.54 -3.12
CA LEU A 156 12.43 10.65 -3.39
C LEU A 156 11.21 11.07 -2.59
N GLU A 157 11.36 11.22 -1.27
CA GLU A 157 10.27 11.55 -0.36
C GLU A 157 9.67 12.94 -0.66
N ASP A 158 10.49 13.94 -1.04
CA ASP A 158 10.00 15.27 -1.41
C ASP A 158 9.16 15.24 -2.71
N CYS A 159 9.52 14.38 -3.66
CA CYS A 159 8.68 14.12 -4.84
C CYS A 159 7.37 13.44 -4.42
N SER A 160 7.47 12.40 -3.60
CA SER A 160 6.32 11.60 -3.16
C SER A 160 5.30 12.43 -2.37
N ARG A 161 5.73 13.24 -1.40
CA ARG A 161 4.86 14.16 -0.63
C ARG A 161 4.08 15.12 -1.53
N ARG A 162 4.73 15.61 -2.59
CA ARG A 162 4.12 16.53 -3.54
C ARG A 162 3.10 15.83 -4.43
N LEU A 163 3.47 14.69 -5.04
CA LEU A 163 2.57 13.97 -5.94
C LEU A 163 1.36 13.38 -5.20
N ILE A 164 1.53 12.91 -3.96
CA ILE A 164 0.42 12.39 -3.14
C ILE A 164 -0.44 13.50 -2.52
N LYS A 165 0.02 14.76 -2.58
CA LYS A 165 -0.60 15.91 -1.89
C LYS A 165 -0.71 15.66 -0.37
N GLU A 166 0.43 15.49 0.28
CA GLU A 166 0.52 15.19 1.71
C GLU A 166 -0.40 16.08 2.56
N ASN A 167 -1.23 15.45 3.41
CA ASN A 167 -2.27 16.10 4.20
C ASN A 167 -2.54 15.30 5.48
N GLY A 168 -1.63 15.40 6.45
CA GLY A 168 -1.68 14.65 7.70
C GLY A 168 -1.91 13.15 7.44
N LEU A 169 -2.83 12.53 8.17
CA LEU A 169 -3.16 11.11 7.99
C LEU A 169 -4.09 10.83 6.80
N LYS A 170 -4.59 11.85 6.08
CA LYS A 170 -5.48 11.61 4.92
C LYS A 170 -4.71 11.21 3.67
N ALA A 171 -3.54 11.78 3.44
CA ALA A 171 -2.71 11.47 2.28
C ALA A 171 -1.25 11.66 2.66
N GLY A 172 -0.37 10.75 2.26
CA GLY A 172 1.02 10.84 2.68
C GLY A 172 1.86 9.62 2.35
N LEU A 173 3.02 9.55 2.99
CA LEU A 173 3.94 8.42 2.91
C LEU A 173 3.50 7.35 3.90
N ALA A 174 3.35 6.10 3.43
CA ALA A 174 2.84 5.02 4.26
C ALA A 174 3.90 4.45 5.21
N PHE A 175 5.15 4.46 4.78
CA PHE A 175 6.31 4.00 5.53
C PHE A 175 7.60 4.62 4.95
N PRO A 176 8.72 4.61 5.71
CA PRO A 176 9.96 5.25 5.28
C PRO A 176 10.56 4.62 4.02
N THR A 177 11.28 5.42 3.24
CA THR A 177 11.99 4.92 2.05
C THR A 177 13.11 3.98 2.45
N GLY A 178 12.87 2.68 2.31
CA GLY A 178 13.88 1.64 2.30
C GLY A 178 14.84 1.83 1.13
N CYS A 179 16.14 1.78 1.43
CA CYS A 179 17.22 1.87 0.46
C CYS A 179 18.32 0.84 0.79
N SER A 180 17.91 -0.35 1.24
CA SER A 180 18.77 -1.40 1.76
C SER A 180 19.80 -1.85 0.73
N ILE A 181 21.08 -1.94 1.11
CA ILE A 181 22.20 -2.20 0.20
C ILE A 181 22.84 -3.57 0.44
N ASN A 182 23.15 -4.27 -0.66
CA ASN A 182 23.89 -5.53 -0.69
C ASN A 182 23.22 -6.65 0.11
N HIS A 183 23.88 -7.15 1.15
CA HIS A 183 23.39 -8.19 2.06
C HIS A 183 22.23 -7.75 2.96
N CYS A 184 22.02 -6.44 3.15
CA CYS A 184 20.83 -5.91 3.83
C CYS A 184 19.65 -5.99 2.88
N ALA A 185 18.65 -6.80 3.19
CA ALA A 185 17.48 -7.04 2.35
C ALA A 185 16.42 -5.94 2.50
N ALA A 186 16.06 -5.58 3.73
CA ALA A 186 14.94 -4.68 4.03
C ALA A 186 15.21 -3.78 5.25
N HIS A 187 14.34 -2.79 5.45
CA HIS A 187 14.26 -1.90 6.63
C HIS A 187 15.49 -1.03 6.93
N TYR A 188 16.42 -0.87 5.99
CA TYR A 188 17.44 0.18 6.09
C TYR A 188 16.98 1.46 5.40
N THR A 189 16.95 2.55 6.16
CA THR A 189 16.94 3.93 5.69
C THR A 189 17.92 4.73 6.55
N PRO A 190 18.66 5.71 6.01
CA PRO A 190 19.68 6.44 6.77
C PRO A 190 19.05 7.20 7.94
N ASN A 191 19.74 7.21 9.08
CA ASN A 191 19.48 8.17 10.16
C ASN A 191 20.28 9.46 9.90
N ALA A 192 20.01 10.53 10.64
CA ALA A 192 20.80 11.76 10.56
C ALA A 192 22.29 11.49 10.80
N GLY A 193 23.15 11.97 9.90
CA GLY A 193 24.60 11.80 9.96
C GLY A 193 25.14 10.51 9.35
N ASP A 194 24.28 9.66 8.75
CA ASP A 194 24.73 8.48 8.01
C ASP A 194 25.59 8.90 6.78
N PRO A 195 26.88 8.53 6.72
CA PRO A 195 27.78 8.94 5.65
C PRO A 195 27.75 7.98 4.45
N THR A 196 26.83 7.02 4.41
CA THR A 196 26.79 5.98 3.38
C THR A 196 26.51 6.60 2.01
N VAL A 197 27.33 6.21 1.04
CA VAL A 197 27.25 6.65 -0.36
C VAL A 197 27.02 5.42 -1.23
N LEU A 198 26.04 5.51 -2.12
CA LEU A 198 25.72 4.47 -3.10
C LEU A 198 26.91 4.25 -4.03
N ARG A 199 27.32 2.99 -4.23
CA ARG A 199 28.45 2.60 -5.07
C ARG A 199 28.00 1.90 -6.35
N TYR A 200 28.91 1.78 -7.31
CA TYR A 200 28.65 1.13 -8.59
C TYR A 200 28.30 -0.36 -8.45
N ASP A 201 28.98 -1.06 -7.55
CA ASP A 201 28.75 -2.48 -7.25
C ASP A 201 27.68 -2.72 -6.17
N ASP A 202 26.93 -1.71 -5.76
CA ASP A 202 25.86 -1.91 -4.78
C ASP A 202 24.59 -2.47 -5.44
N VAL A 203 23.93 -3.37 -4.72
CA VAL A 203 22.56 -3.83 -5.01
C VAL A 203 21.61 -3.16 -4.02
N CYS A 204 20.92 -2.10 -4.47
CA CYS A 204 20.08 -1.25 -3.63
C CYS A 204 18.60 -1.56 -3.85
N LYS A 205 17.85 -1.89 -2.79
CA LYS A 205 16.40 -2.09 -2.87
C LYS A 205 15.74 -0.76 -2.52
N ILE A 206 15.01 -0.18 -3.47
CA ILE A 206 14.18 1.01 -3.25
C ILE A 206 12.76 0.54 -2.97
N ASP A 207 12.34 0.76 -1.74
CA ASP A 207 11.09 0.28 -1.19
C ASP A 207 10.42 1.45 -0.46
N PHE A 208 9.27 1.92 -0.95
CA PHE A 208 8.60 3.08 -0.38
C PHE A 208 7.10 3.02 -0.58
N GLY A 209 6.36 3.60 0.37
CA GLY A 209 4.91 3.53 0.35
C GLY A 209 4.23 4.88 0.22
N THR A 210 3.09 4.88 -0.47
CA THR A 210 2.14 6.01 -0.54
C THR A 210 0.79 5.56 -0.02
N HIS A 211 -0.03 6.49 0.49
CA HIS A 211 -1.41 6.16 0.84
C HIS A 211 -2.38 7.33 0.63
N ILE A 212 -3.64 6.98 0.40
CA ILE A 212 -4.82 7.85 0.53
C ILE A 212 -5.79 7.19 1.50
N ASN A 213 -6.26 7.91 2.51
CA ASN A 213 -7.15 7.45 3.59
C ASN A 213 -6.72 6.11 4.23
N GLY A 214 -5.41 5.89 4.32
CA GLY A 214 -4.82 4.65 4.84
C GLY A 214 -4.88 3.46 3.90
N ARG A 215 -5.27 3.62 2.63
CA ARG A 215 -5.12 2.63 1.56
C ARG A 215 -3.70 2.69 1.04
N ILE A 216 -2.89 1.74 1.47
CA ILE A 216 -1.44 1.76 1.30
C ILE A 216 -1.06 1.05 0.01
N ILE A 217 -0.20 1.70 -0.77
CA ILE A 217 0.60 1.03 -1.79
C ILE A 217 1.95 0.73 -1.20
N ASP A 218 2.25 -0.56 -1.19
CA ASP A 218 3.52 -1.17 -0.88
C ASP A 218 4.10 -1.78 -2.16
N CYS A 219 5.25 -1.28 -2.60
CA CYS A 219 5.82 -1.59 -3.91
C CYS A 219 7.30 -1.23 -3.93
N ALA A 220 8.12 -2.13 -4.47
CA ALA A 220 9.56 -2.04 -4.38
C ALA A 220 10.24 -2.58 -5.64
N PHE A 221 11.45 -2.07 -5.89
CA PHE A 221 12.30 -2.52 -6.98
C PHE A 221 13.78 -2.46 -6.60
N THR A 222 14.58 -3.29 -7.25
CA THR A 222 16.03 -3.29 -7.08
C THR A 222 16.72 -2.41 -8.13
N VAL A 223 17.67 -1.61 -7.67
CA VAL A 223 18.56 -0.76 -8.47
C VAL A 223 19.97 -1.34 -8.43
N THR A 224 20.54 -1.50 -9.62
CA THR A 224 21.93 -1.90 -9.85
C THR A 224 22.51 -1.06 -10.99
N PHE A 225 23.83 -0.90 -10.99
CA PHE A 225 24.56 -0.25 -12.09
C PHE A 225 25.53 -1.20 -12.79
N ASN A 226 25.92 -2.28 -12.11
CA ASN A 226 26.73 -3.34 -12.68
C ASN A 226 25.83 -4.47 -13.23
N PRO A 227 25.88 -4.79 -14.53
CA PRO A 227 25.05 -5.82 -15.14
C PRO A 227 25.31 -7.24 -14.63
N LYS A 228 26.39 -7.46 -13.86
CA LYS A 228 26.65 -8.76 -13.22
C LYS A 228 25.51 -9.24 -12.30
N TYR A 229 24.62 -8.34 -11.89
CA TYR A 229 23.46 -8.65 -11.05
C TYR A 229 22.17 -8.89 -11.83
N ASP A 230 22.15 -8.72 -13.16
CA ASP A 230 20.92 -8.77 -13.96
C ASP A 230 20.17 -10.10 -13.80
N GLY A 231 20.89 -11.23 -13.80
CA GLY A 231 20.30 -12.55 -13.56
C GLY A 231 19.69 -12.72 -12.16
N LEU A 232 20.26 -12.05 -11.14
CA LEU A 232 19.68 -12.06 -9.78
C LEU A 232 18.38 -11.24 -9.75
N LEU A 233 18.36 -10.08 -10.40
CA LEU A 233 17.16 -9.25 -10.49
C LEU A 233 16.06 -9.95 -11.28
N GLU A 234 16.40 -10.61 -12.39
CA GLU A 234 15.47 -11.38 -13.20
C GLU A 234 14.82 -12.52 -12.41
N ALA A 235 15.63 -13.31 -11.68
CA ALA A 235 15.13 -14.39 -10.82
C ALA A 235 14.07 -13.89 -9.81
N VAL A 236 14.37 -12.79 -9.12
CA VAL A 236 13.47 -12.23 -8.10
C VAL A 236 12.23 -11.60 -8.71
N ARG A 237 12.36 -10.91 -9.84
CA ARG A 237 11.23 -10.33 -10.56
C ARG A 237 10.29 -11.42 -11.07
N ASP A 238 10.82 -12.50 -11.64
CA ASP A 238 10.02 -13.63 -12.13
C ASP A 238 9.34 -14.39 -10.99
N ALA A 239 10.04 -14.62 -9.87
CA ALA A 239 9.46 -15.20 -8.68
C ALA A 239 8.32 -14.34 -8.10
N THR A 240 8.50 -13.01 -8.07
CA THR A 240 7.44 -12.07 -7.64
C THR A 240 6.23 -12.13 -8.57
N ASN A 241 6.45 -12.08 -9.88
CA ASN A 241 5.37 -12.19 -10.87
C ASN A 241 4.68 -13.56 -10.85
N THR A 242 5.40 -14.62 -10.51
CA THR A 242 4.83 -15.94 -10.24
C THR A 242 3.91 -15.89 -9.01
N GLY A 243 4.38 -15.32 -7.91
CA GLY A 243 3.56 -15.10 -6.72
C GLY A 243 2.28 -14.33 -7.03
N ILE A 244 2.39 -13.23 -7.78
CA ILE A 244 1.26 -12.41 -8.23
C ILE A 244 0.31 -13.25 -9.08
N ARG A 245 0.81 -14.02 -10.06
CA ARG A 245 -0.01 -14.86 -10.95
C ARG A 245 -0.81 -15.90 -10.18
N PHE A 246 -0.17 -16.57 -9.21
CA PHE A 246 -0.79 -17.63 -8.41
C PHE A 246 -1.64 -17.11 -7.25
N ALA A 247 -1.49 -15.85 -6.83
CA ALA A 247 -2.37 -15.24 -5.83
C ALA A 247 -3.82 -15.14 -6.32
N GLY A 248 -4.78 -15.32 -5.43
CA GLY A 248 -6.20 -15.22 -5.76
C GLY A 248 -7.11 -15.65 -4.62
N ILE A 249 -8.39 -15.29 -4.74
CA ILE A 249 -9.41 -15.71 -3.75
C ILE A 249 -9.42 -17.24 -3.64
N ASP A 250 -9.50 -17.74 -2.40
CA ASP A 250 -9.46 -19.16 -2.01
C ASP A 250 -8.11 -19.88 -2.21
N VAL A 251 -7.09 -19.20 -2.72
CA VAL A 251 -5.73 -19.74 -2.84
C VAL A 251 -5.09 -19.83 -1.46
N ARG A 252 -4.40 -20.94 -1.20
CA ARG A 252 -3.67 -21.15 0.05
C ARG A 252 -2.34 -20.41 0.01
N LEU A 253 -2.00 -19.69 1.07
CA LEU A 253 -0.74 -18.94 1.17
C LEU A 253 0.49 -19.86 1.01
N CYS A 254 0.47 -21.06 1.58
CA CYS A 254 1.54 -22.04 1.38
C CYS A 254 1.78 -22.43 -0.08
N ASP A 255 0.73 -22.48 -0.91
CA ASP A 255 0.83 -22.86 -2.32
C ASP A 255 1.51 -21.74 -3.12
N VAL A 256 1.24 -20.48 -2.76
CA VAL A 256 1.94 -19.31 -3.33
C VAL A 256 3.43 -19.36 -2.97
N GLY A 257 3.77 -19.67 -1.72
CA GLY A 257 5.18 -19.75 -1.31
C GLY A 257 5.95 -20.90 -1.96
N GLU A 258 5.30 -22.03 -2.22
CA GLU A 258 5.92 -23.17 -2.91
C GLU A 258 6.23 -22.82 -4.39
N THR A 259 5.31 -22.18 -5.11
CA THR A 259 5.54 -21.79 -6.51
C THR A 259 6.56 -20.66 -6.65
N ILE A 260 6.56 -19.68 -5.73
CA ILE A 260 7.60 -18.65 -5.67
C ILE A 260 8.98 -19.28 -5.50
N GLN A 261 9.11 -20.23 -4.56
CA GLN A 261 10.39 -20.90 -4.32
C GLN A 261 10.84 -21.71 -5.53
N GLU A 262 9.94 -22.47 -6.14
CA GLU A 262 10.25 -23.28 -7.33
C GLU A 262 10.86 -22.42 -8.44
N VAL A 263 10.22 -21.29 -8.76
CA VAL A 263 10.71 -20.37 -9.79
C VAL A 263 12.03 -19.74 -9.37
N MET A 264 12.13 -19.18 -8.16
CA MET A 264 13.35 -18.53 -7.69
C MET A 264 14.57 -19.49 -7.71
N GLU A 265 14.40 -20.71 -7.21
CA GLU A 265 15.47 -21.72 -7.13
C GLU A 265 15.82 -22.35 -8.49
N SER A 266 15.04 -22.07 -9.54
CA SER A 266 15.36 -22.48 -10.92
C SER A 266 16.46 -21.64 -11.57
N TYR A 267 16.77 -20.47 -11.01
CA TYR A 267 17.81 -19.57 -11.51
C TYR A 267 19.18 -19.85 -10.87
N GLU A 268 20.20 -19.87 -11.71
CA GLU A 268 21.61 -19.85 -11.32
C GLU A 268 22.26 -18.55 -11.84
N VAL A 269 23.11 -17.93 -11.02
CA VAL A 269 23.79 -16.67 -11.35
C VAL A 269 25.28 -16.80 -11.09
N GLU A 270 26.11 -16.17 -11.93
CA GLU A 270 27.55 -16.05 -11.70
C GLU A 270 27.91 -14.60 -11.36
N ILE A 271 28.46 -14.39 -10.17
CA ILE A 271 28.88 -13.06 -9.69
C ILE A 271 30.32 -13.18 -9.21
N ASP A 272 31.20 -12.37 -9.81
CA ASP A 272 32.63 -12.32 -9.48
C ASP A 272 33.32 -13.70 -9.56
N GLY A 273 32.98 -14.49 -10.58
CA GLY A 273 33.57 -15.82 -10.84
C GLY A 273 33.06 -16.94 -9.93
N LYS A 274 31.96 -16.70 -9.19
CA LYS A 274 31.32 -17.71 -8.34
C LYS A 274 29.85 -17.88 -8.71
N THR A 275 29.46 -19.13 -8.91
CA THR A 275 28.08 -19.53 -9.20
C THR A 275 27.26 -19.71 -7.93
N TYR A 276 26.01 -19.26 -7.98
CA TYR A 276 25.03 -19.38 -6.92
C TYR A 276 23.69 -19.81 -7.52
N GLN A 277 23.04 -20.80 -6.90
CA GLN A 277 21.60 -20.92 -7.02
C GLN A 277 20.94 -19.81 -6.20
N VAL A 278 19.99 -19.09 -6.78
CA VAL A 278 19.29 -18.01 -6.07
C VAL A 278 18.37 -18.62 -5.00
N LYS A 279 18.47 -18.13 -3.77
CA LYS A 279 17.68 -18.64 -2.63
C LYS A 279 16.65 -17.62 -2.17
N PRO A 280 15.38 -17.99 -2.01
CA PRO A 280 14.44 -17.16 -1.27
C PRO A 280 14.92 -16.90 0.16
N ILE A 281 14.74 -15.69 0.67
CA ILE A 281 14.99 -15.38 2.08
C ILE A 281 13.83 -15.93 2.93
N ARG A 282 13.99 -17.13 3.46
CA ARG A 282 12.88 -17.93 4.05
C ARG A 282 12.13 -17.31 5.22
N ASN A 283 12.71 -16.32 5.89
CA ASN A 283 12.11 -15.59 7.01
C ASN A 283 11.74 -14.14 6.66
N LEU A 284 11.63 -13.83 5.37
CA LEU A 284 10.89 -12.68 4.84
C LEU A 284 9.68 -13.19 4.05
N ASN A 285 8.63 -12.39 3.97
CA ASN A 285 7.32 -12.80 3.49
C ASN A 285 6.60 -11.56 2.96
N GLY A 286 5.76 -11.72 1.93
CA GLY A 286 4.72 -10.73 1.67
C GLY A 286 3.65 -10.77 2.75
N HIS A 287 2.64 -9.92 2.62
CA HIS A 287 1.65 -9.75 3.69
C HIS A 287 0.32 -9.18 3.21
N SER A 288 -0.74 -9.41 3.98
CA SER A 288 -1.99 -8.69 3.79
C SER A 288 -1.83 -7.24 4.27
N ILE A 289 -2.50 -6.31 3.60
CA ILE A 289 -2.54 -4.88 3.91
C ILE A 289 -3.93 -4.52 4.44
N GLY A 290 -3.99 -3.62 5.41
CA GLY A 290 -5.22 -3.08 5.99
C GLY A 290 -5.19 -1.56 6.03
N GLN A 291 -6.33 -0.95 6.33
CA GLN A 291 -6.40 0.51 6.44
C GLN A 291 -5.47 1.02 7.56
N TYR A 292 -4.50 1.86 7.23
CA TYR A 292 -3.45 2.36 8.14
C TYR A 292 -2.61 1.27 8.80
N ARG A 293 -2.56 0.07 8.20
CA ARG A 293 -1.89 -1.10 8.78
C ARG A 293 -1.16 -1.86 7.68
N ILE A 294 0.14 -1.61 7.57
CA ILE A 294 1.00 -2.24 6.55
C ILE A 294 0.95 -3.77 6.63
N HIS A 295 1.04 -4.33 7.85
CA HIS A 295 0.90 -5.76 8.13
C HIS A 295 -0.45 -6.08 8.81
N SER A 296 -1.46 -6.50 8.04
CA SER A 296 -2.82 -6.73 8.57
C SER A 296 -3.08 -8.11 9.18
N GLY A 297 -2.11 -9.04 9.10
CA GLY A 297 -2.07 -10.24 9.93
C GLY A 297 -1.84 -11.55 9.18
N LYS A 298 -2.08 -11.62 7.87
CA LYS A 298 -1.73 -12.79 7.05
C LYS A 298 -0.36 -12.56 6.40
N THR A 299 0.49 -13.58 6.41
CA THR A 299 1.82 -13.56 5.77
C THR A 299 1.83 -14.45 4.54
N VAL A 300 2.29 -13.93 3.40
CA VAL A 300 2.48 -14.67 2.16
C VAL A 300 3.90 -15.27 2.16
N PRO A 301 4.06 -16.58 2.38
CA PRO A 301 5.38 -17.19 2.38
C PRO A 301 6.02 -17.11 0.99
N ILE A 302 7.35 -17.11 0.94
CA ILE A 302 8.14 -17.21 -0.30
C ILE A 302 8.93 -18.53 -0.37
N VAL A 303 8.60 -19.46 0.52
CA VAL A 303 9.11 -20.83 0.60
C VAL A 303 7.97 -21.78 0.91
N LYS A 304 8.14 -23.05 0.54
CA LYS A 304 7.21 -24.12 0.93
C LYS A 304 7.16 -24.31 2.46
N GLY A 305 6.06 -24.90 2.93
CA GLY A 305 5.87 -25.26 4.34
C GLY A 305 5.19 -24.20 5.21
N GLY A 306 4.68 -23.13 4.60
CA GLY A 306 3.85 -22.13 5.28
C GLY A 306 2.45 -22.65 5.66
N GLU A 307 1.63 -21.76 6.23
CA GLU A 307 0.27 -22.10 6.64
C GLU A 307 -0.69 -22.26 5.45
N ALA A 308 -1.65 -23.17 5.60
CA ALA A 308 -2.69 -23.41 4.59
C ALA A 308 -3.87 -22.41 4.67
N VAL A 309 -3.66 -21.25 5.30
CA VAL A 309 -4.62 -20.13 5.34
C VAL A 309 -4.90 -19.66 3.92
N ARG A 310 -6.13 -19.23 3.64
CA ARG A 310 -6.55 -18.77 2.32
C ARG A 310 -6.60 -17.25 2.23
N MET A 311 -6.30 -16.76 1.03
CA MET A 311 -6.62 -15.41 0.59
C MET A 311 -8.13 -15.26 0.40
N GLU A 312 -8.69 -14.13 0.82
CA GLU A 312 -10.14 -13.86 0.83
C GLU A 312 -10.51 -12.69 -0.10
N GLU A 313 -11.78 -12.68 -0.53
CA GLU A 313 -12.34 -11.60 -1.34
C GLU A 313 -12.32 -10.27 -0.57
N GLY A 314 -11.88 -9.20 -1.24
CA GLY A 314 -11.77 -7.85 -0.68
C GLY A 314 -10.45 -7.56 0.04
N GLU A 315 -9.57 -8.55 0.23
CA GLU A 315 -8.25 -8.33 0.82
C GLU A 315 -7.29 -7.65 -0.17
N ALA A 316 -6.37 -6.86 0.38
CA ALA A 316 -5.20 -6.34 -0.34
C ALA A 316 -3.95 -7.06 0.17
N TYR A 317 -2.99 -7.30 -0.71
CA TYR A 317 -1.74 -7.98 -0.39
C TYR A 317 -0.55 -7.27 -1.01
N ALA A 318 0.52 -7.13 -0.25
CA ALA A 318 1.87 -6.91 -0.76
C ALA A 318 2.45 -8.28 -1.13
N ILE A 319 2.71 -8.49 -2.43
CA ILE A 319 3.40 -9.66 -2.93
C ILE A 319 4.84 -9.27 -3.22
N GLU A 320 5.70 -9.54 -2.26
CA GLU A 320 7.14 -9.32 -2.33
C GLU A 320 7.90 -10.63 -2.28
N THR A 321 9.04 -10.66 -2.96
CA THR A 321 9.99 -11.76 -2.85
C THR A 321 11.41 -11.24 -2.74
N PHE A 322 12.24 -12.00 -2.03
CA PHE A 322 13.64 -11.66 -1.81
C PHE A 322 14.52 -12.83 -2.21
N GLY A 323 15.39 -12.61 -3.20
CA GLY A 323 16.41 -13.57 -3.60
C GLY A 323 17.76 -13.21 -2.98
N SER A 324 18.52 -14.21 -2.55
CA SER A 324 19.83 -14.05 -1.92
C SER A 324 20.87 -15.04 -2.46
N THR A 325 22.12 -14.59 -2.59
CA THR A 325 23.29 -15.45 -2.82
C THR A 325 23.89 -16.00 -1.52
N GLY A 326 23.36 -15.59 -0.37
CA GLY A 326 23.83 -15.94 0.97
C GLY A 326 23.22 -17.21 1.56
N ARG A 327 22.80 -17.12 2.82
CA ARG A 327 22.14 -18.20 3.55
C ARG A 327 20.64 -18.30 3.25
N GLY A 328 20.06 -17.31 2.58
CA GLY A 328 18.61 -17.23 2.37
C GLY A 328 17.87 -17.08 3.71
N ALA A 329 18.46 -16.32 4.63
CA ALA A 329 17.81 -15.90 5.87
C ALA A 329 18.44 -14.63 6.42
N VAL A 330 17.59 -13.77 6.97
CA VAL A 330 17.99 -12.49 7.56
C VAL A 330 18.06 -12.55 9.08
N HIS A 331 18.84 -11.64 9.64
CA HIS A 331 18.89 -11.32 11.07
C HIS A 331 18.96 -9.79 11.21
N ASP A 332 18.55 -9.30 12.38
CA ASP A 332 18.68 -7.89 12.71
C ASP A 332 20.17 -7.49 12.74
N ASP A 333 20.53 -6.42 12.03
CA ASP A 333 21.86 -5.83 12.06
C ASP A 333 21.78 -4.30 11.89
N MET A 334 22.90 -3.61 12.11
CA MET A 334 23.04 -2.16 11.97
C MET A 334 22.16 -1.34 12.94
N GLU A 335 22.16 -0.02 12.77
CA GLU A 335 21.35 0.87 13.60
C GLU A 335 19.89 0.90 13.12
N CYS A 336 18.95 0.68 14.04
CA CYS A 336 17.52 0.76 13.75
C CYS A 336 17.09 2.19 13.39
N SER A 337 16.37 2.32 12.27
CA SER A 337 15.79 3.57 11.79
C SER A 337 14.27 3.53 11.68
N HIS A 338 13.66 2.37 11.44
CA HIS A 338 12.21 2.21 11.29
C HIS A 338 11.53 1.88 12.62
N TYR A 339 10.38 2.50 12.83
CA TYR A 339 9.53 2.32 14.01
C TYR A 339 8.07 2.36 13.59
N MET A 340 7.22 1.61 14.28
CA MET A 340 5.78 1.66 14.02
C MET A 340 5.02 1.46 15.32
N LYS A 341 3.89 2.16 15.46
CA LYS A 341 3.03 1.93 16.61
C LYS A 341 2.37 0.56 16.52
N ASN A 342 2.37 -0.19 17.61
CA ASN A 342 1.68 -1.47 17.67
C ASN A 342 0.17 -1.23 17.48
N PHE A 343 -0.39 -1.75 16.39
CA PHE A 343 -1.78 -1.52 16.01
C PHE A 343 -2.79 -1.96 17.08
N ASN A 344 -2.46 -3.00 17.86
CA ASN A 344 -3.35 -3.59 18.85
C ASN A 344 -3.28 -2.88 20.21
N VAL A 345 -2.32 -1.96 20.40
CA VAL A 345 -2.15 -1.23 21.66
C VAL A 345 -3.04 0.01 21.67
N GLY A 346 -4.00 0.01 22.59
CA GLY A 346 -4.89 1.14 22.84
C GLY A 346 -4.20 2.32 23.54
N HIS A 347 -5.00 3.17 24.19
CA HIS A 347 -4.46 4.30 24.93
C HIS A 347 -3.67 3.84 26.18
N VAL A 348 -2.42 4.30 26.31
CA VAL A 348 -1.55 4.03 27.46
C VAL A 348 -1.17 5.35 28.15
N PRO A 349 -1.47 5.53 29.45
CA PRO A 349 -1.13 6.76 30.16
C PRO A 349 0.37 6.84 30.47
N ILE A 350 1.09 7.72 29.79
CA ILE A 350 2.53 7.94 29.99
C ILE A 350 2.78 9.08 30.98
N ARG A 351 3.57 8.79 32.02
CA ARG A 351 3.97 9.78 33.05
C ARG A 351 5.21 10.60 32.68
N LEU A 352 6.14 10.01 31.94
CA LEU A 352 7.40 10.68 31.54
C LEU A 352 7.09 11.77 30.48
N PRO A 353 7.34 13.07 30.76
CA PRO A 353 6.89 14.16 29.89
C PRO A 353 7.39 14.06 28.44
N ARG A 354 8.66 13.70 28.23
CA ARG A 354 9.24 13.55 26.88
C ARG A 354 8.67 12.36 26.10
N ALA A 355 8.42 11.22 26.77
CA ALA A 355 7.81 10.07 26.12
C ALA A 355 6.33 10.32 25.80
N LYS A 356 5.62 11.04 26.67
CA LYS A 356 4.25 11.48 26.42
C LYS A 356 4.18 12.45 25.22
N HIS A 357 5.07 13.44 25.19
CA HIS A 357 5.19 14.38 24.07
C HIS A 357 5.45 13.62 22.76
N LEU A 358 6.47 12.77 22.73
CA LEU A 358 6.82 12.01 21.53
C LEU A 358 5.68 11.09 21.06
N LEU A 359 4.97 10.43 21.97
CA LEU A 359 3.82 9.61 21.60
C LEU A 359 2.68 10.46 20.99
N ASN A 360 2.45 11.69 21.48
CA ASN A 360 1.47 12.59 20.87
C ASN A 360 1.88 12.95 19.45
N VAL A 361 3.16 13.32 19.24
CA VAL A 361 3.71 13.59 17.89
C VAL A 361 3.48 12.39 16.97
N ILE A 362 3.79 11.17 17.43
CA ILE A 362 3.59 9.95 16.64
C ILE A 362 2.11 9.73 16.31
N ASN A 363 1.20 9.90 17.28
CA ASN A 363 -0.24 9.72 17.05
C ASN A 363 -0.80 10.76 16.05
N GLU A 364 -0.33 12.00 16.13
CA GLU A 364 -0.81 13.10 15.28
C GLU A 364 -0.30 13.00 13.84
N ASN A 365 0.95 12.56 13.65
CA ASN A 365 1.61 12.58 12.34
C ASN A 365 1.61 11.23 11.63
N PHE A 366 1.65 10.12 12.36
CA PHE A 366 1.80 8.77 11.78
C PHE A 366 0.65 7.83 12.16
N GLY A 367 0.02 8.03 13.32
CA GLY A 367 -1.02 7.13 13.82
C GLY A 367 -0.46 5.72 14.02
N THR A 368 -0.84 4.79 13.14
CA THR A 368 -0.32 3.41 13.10
C THR A 368 0.55 3.12 11.87
N LEU A 369 0.81 4.11 11.02
CA LEU A 369 1.77 4.00 9.92
C LEU A 369 3.20 3.97 10.48
N ALA A 370 4.11 3.37 9.72
CA ALA A 370 5.52 3.33 10.09
C ALA A 370 6.17 4.70 9.87
N PHE A 371 7.20 4.99 10.65
CA PHE A 371 7.98 6.22 10.56
C PHE A 371 9.47 5.94 10.79
N CYS A 372 10.31 6.93 10.52
CA CYS A 372 11.74 6.86 10.80
C CYS A 372 12.24 8.06 11.61
N ARG A 373 13.48 7.97 12.10
CA ARG A 373 14.11 9.06 12.87
C ARG A 373 14.21 10.37 12.09
N ARG A 374 14.57 10.32 10.79
CA ARG A 374 14.62 11.53 9.93
C ARG A 374 13.29 12.27 9.86
N TRP A 375 12.17 11.56 9.92
CA TRP A 375 10.84 12.19 9.92
C TRP A 375 10.54 12.88 11.24
N LEU A 376 10.99 12.33 12.37
CA LEU A 376 10.94 13.05 13.65
C LEU A 376 11.84 14.30 13.61
N ASP A 377 13.05 14.19 13.04
CA ASP A 377 13.97 15.32 12.89
C ASP A 377 13.35 16.44 12.05
N ARG A 378 12.68 16.10 10.93
CA ARG A 378 11.96 17.05 10.06
C ARG A 378 10.82 17.78 10.80
N LEU A 379 10.18 17.14 11.78
CA LEU A 379 9.17 17.75 12.64
C LEU A 379 9.77 18.65 13.75
N GLY A 380 11.09 18.79 13.80
CA GLY A 380 11.79 19.58 14.81
C GLY A 380 12.01 18.86 16.14
N GLU A 381 11.70 17.55 16.21
CA GLU A 381 11.98 16.76 17.40
C GLU A 381 13.48 16.58 17.58
N SER A 382 13.95 16.69 18.83
CA SER A 382 15.36 16.50 19.15
C SER A 382 15.53 15.82 20.51
N LYS A 383 16.67 15.15 20.72
CA LYS A 383 16.98 14.42 21.96
C LYS A 383 15.88 13.41 22.36
N TYR A 384 15.16 12.86 21.37
CA TYR A 384 14.02 11.97 21.56
C TYR A 384 14.39 10.50 21.70
N LEU A 385 15.63 10.08 21.39
CA LEU A 385 16.02 8.66 21.35
C LEU A 385 15.71 7.89 22.65
N MET A 386 15.95 8.50 23.81
CA MET A 386 15.61 7.87 25.09
C MET A 386 14.08 7.76 25.29
N ALA A 387 13.32 8.76 24.84
CA ALA A 387 11.87 8.72 24.89
C ALA A 387 11.33 7.64 23.93
N LEU A 388 11.89 7.54 22.72
CA LEU A 388 11.54 6.51 21.74
C LEU A 388 11.85 5.10 22.29
N LYS A 389 13.03 4.91 22.88
CA LYS A 389 13.40 3.66 23.56
C LYS A 389 12.38 3.31 24.66
N ASN A 390 11.97 4.28 25.48
CA ASN A 390 10.95 4.04 26.51
C ASN A 390 9.62 3.58 25.89
N LEU A 391 9.19 4.15 24.76
CA LEU A 391 7.98 3.72 24.07
C LEU A 391 8.10 2.29 23.52
N CYS A 392 9.29 1.90 23.08
CA CYS A 392 9.59 0.52 22.70
C CYS A 392 9.61 -0.44 23.87
N ASP A 393 10.26 -0.10 24.98
CA ASP A 393 10.30 -0.92 26.19
C ASP A 393 8.89 -1.14 26.78
N LEU A 394 7.96 -0.21 26.53
CA LEU A 394 6.54 -0.31 26.91
C LEU A 394 5.67 -1.11 25.91
N GLY A 395 6.24 -1.54 24.78
CA GLY A 395 5.50 -2.24 23.71
C GLY A 395 4.48 -1.36 22.96
N ILE A 396 4.59 -0.04 23.07
CA ILE A 396 3.69 0.91 22.36
C ILE A 396 4.18 1.10 20.92
N ILE A 397 5.50 1.16 20.74
CA ILE A 397 6.18 1.33 19.45
C ILE A 397 7.09 0.13 19.24
N ASP A 398 6.93 -0.58 18.14
CA ASP A 398 7.81 -1.69 17.79
C ASP A 398 8.97 -1.16 16.91
N PRO A 399 10.24 -1.48 17.25
CA PRO A 399 11.39 -1.17 16.40
C PRO A 399 11.51 -2.20 15.27
N TYR A 400 11.82 -1.73 14.07
CA TYR A 400 12.07 -2.58 12.88
C TYR A 400 13.51 -2.33 12.40
N PRO A 401 14.50 -3.06 12.94
CA PRO A 401 15.88 -2.90 12.52
C PRO A 401 16.09 -3.41 11.08
N PRO A 402 17.17 -2.97 10.41
CA PRO A 402 17.58 -3.52 9.13
C PRO A 402 17.76 -5.04 9.18
N LEU A 403 17.27 -5.73 8.14
CA LEU A 403 17.26 -7.18 8.05
C LEU A 403 18.31 -7.65 7.04
N CYS A 404 19.38 -8.28 7.54
CA CYS A 404 20.56 -8.62 6.75
C CYS A 404 20.81 -10.12 6.64
N ASP A 405 21.15 -10.61 5.45
CA ASP A 405 21.79 -11.91 5.27
C ASP A 405 23.30 -11.79 5.61
N ILE A 406 24.08 -12.86 5.45
CA ILE A 406 25.51 -12.88 5.76
C ILE A 406 26.27 -11.85 4.94
N LYS A 407 27.21 -11.17 5.59
CA LYS A 407 28.11 -10.20 4.94
C LYS A 407 28.79 -10.80 3.71
N GLY A 408 28.80 -10.03 2.62
CA GLY A 408 29.35 -10.43 1.32
C GLY A 408 28.36 -11.18 0.42
N SER A 409 27.15 -11.46 0.89
CA SER A 409 26.04 -11.85 0.01
C SER A 409 25.40 -10.64 -0.68
N TYR A 410 24.58 -10.93 -1.68
CA TYR A 410 23.77 -9.95 -2.42
C TYR A 410 22.31 -10.37 -2.34
N THR A 411 21.44 -9.42 -2.03
CA THR A 411 19.99 -9.64 -2.03
C THR A 411 19.30 -8.68 -2.99
N ALA A 412 18.25 -9.14 -3.67
CA ALA A 412 17.36 -8.34 -4.50
C ALA A 412 15.90 -8.53 -4.06
N GLN A 413 15.06 -7.53 -4.32
CA GLN A 413 13.62 -7.47 -4.02
C GLN A 413 12.84 -6.93 -5.21
N TYR A 414 11.66 -7.48 -5.43
CA TYR A 414 10.58 -6.88 -6.22
C TYR A 414 9.28 -7.07 -5.46
N GLU A 415 8.37 -6.12 -5.64
CA GLU A 415 7.09 -6.13 -4.93
C GLU A 415 5.99 -5.39 -5.66
N HIS A 416 4.76 -5.91 -5.55
CA HIS A 416 3.55 -5.20 -5.89
C HIS A 416 2.45 -5.37 -4.85
N THR A 417 1.70 -4.30 -4.63
CA THR A 417 0.35 -4.37 -4.05
C THR A 417 -0.63 -4.91 -5.09
N ILE A 418 -1.41 -5.91 -4.69
CA ILE A 418 -2.55 -6.47 -5.42
C ILE A 418 -3.86 -6.30 -4.63
N LEU A 419 -4.97 -6.17 -5.34
CA LEU A 419 -6.32 -6.08 -4.79
C LEU A 419 -7.11 -7.31 -5.23
N LEU A 420 -7.63 -8.08 -4.26
CA LEU A 420 -8.47 -9.25 -4.52
C LEU A 420 -9.94 -8.84 -4.65
N ARG A 421 -10.26 -8.11 -5.72
CA ARG A 421 -11.60 -7.56 -5.93
C ARG A 421 -12.62 -8.67 -6.27
N PRO A 422 -13.92 -8.46 -6.02
CA PRO A 422 -14.94 -9.48 -6.30
C PRO A 422 -14.93 -10.01 -7.74
N THR A 423 -14.65 -9.16 -8.73
CA THR A 423 -14.74 -9.51 -10.16
C THR A 423 -13.43 -10.01 -10.78
N TYR A 424 -12.29 -9.46 -10.37
CA TYR A 424 -10.95 -9.80 -10.87
C TYR A 424 -9.88 -9.45 -9.84
N LYS A 425 -8.64 -9.89 -10.07
CA LYS A 425 -7.46 -9.43 -9.32
C LYS A 425 -6.90 -8.20 -10.02
N GLU A 426 -6.61 -7.14 -9.29
CA GLU A 426 -5.96 -5.94 -9.84
C GLU A 426 -4.54 -5.80 -9.26
N VAL A 427 -3.51 -5.84 -10.10
CA VAL A 427 -2.13 -5.51 -9.71
C VAL A 427 -2.02 -3.98 -9.74
N VAL A 428 -2.60 -3.33 -8.73
CA VAL A 428 -2.86 -1.89 -8.72
C VAL A 428 -1.60 -1.03 -8.87
N SER A 429 -0.46 -1.54 -8.40
CA SER A 429 0.85 -0.88 -8.45
C SER A 429 1.68 -1.18 -9.71
N ARG A 430 1.21 -2.06 -10.61
CA ARG A 430 1.87 -2.35 -11.89
C ARG A 430 2.07 -1.07 -12.70
N GLY A 431 3.18 -0.99 -13.41
CA GLY A 431 3.45 0.05 -14.41
C GLY A 431 4.25 -0.52 -15.58
N ASP A 432 4.68 0.34 -16.49
CA ASP A 432 5.45 -0.07 -17.67
C ASP A 432 6.88 -0.51 -17.35
N ASP A 433 7.32 -0.32 -16.10
CA ASP A 433 8.69 -0.53 -15.64
C ASP A 433 8.96 -1.92 -15.02
N TYR A 434 8.02 -2.47 -14.25
CA TYR A 434 8.11 -3.85 -13.71
C TYR A 434 6.77 -4.42 -13.28
#